data_AF-A0A2G5SHG7-F1
#
_entry.id   AF-A0A2G5SHG7-F1
#
_cell.length_a   1.000
_cell.length_b   1.000
_cell.length_c   1.000
_cell.angle_alpha   90.00
_cell.angle_beta   90.00
_cell.angle_gamma   90.00
#
_symmetry.space_group_name_H-M   'P 1'
#
loop_
_entity.id
_entity.type
_entity.pdbx_description
1 polymer ?
#
loop_
_entity_poly.entity_id
_entity_poly.type
_entity_poly.pdbx_seq_one_letter_code
_entity_poly.pdbx_strand_id
1 'polypeptide(L)'
;MSDRFKYSHNGICKIPNVRETIPTAFHTPAQVLFEVNNFEGTIFMHYWPGEKMVFPVVLLIRKGTSQIPSRIPLFLNILSNNPKFENEFKIETFAKRDDSVSGPEIPFSEVLNLENGFLDENGAMTIEYGFHFDAIFDEDQGMWTFNLESKLLDCELKNNMITYEKGEKMFYSHKQMLN
;
A
#
# COMPACT_ATOMS: atom_id res chain seq x y z
N MET A 1 -6.42 -12.75 -10.41
CA MET A 1 -5.25 -12.61 -9.51
C MET A 1 -5.24 -11.16 -9.04
N SER A 2 -5.09 -10.87 -7.75
CA SER A 2 -5.15 -9.47 -7.24
C SER A 2 -3.98 -8.65 -7.80
N ASP A 3 -4.23 -7.39 -8.15
CA ASP A 3 -3.21 -6.46 -8.68
C ASP A 3 -2.06 -6.23 -7.69
N ARG A 4 -2.27 -6.47 -6.38
CA ARG A 4 -1.23 -6.30 -5.36
C ARG A 4 0.01 -7.17 -5.57
N PHE A 5 -0.13 -8.34 -6.24
CA PHE A 5 0.99 -9.27 -6.45
C PHE A 5 2.03 -8.75 -7.44
N LYS A 6 1.73 -7.68 -8.16
CA LYS A 6 2.70 -6.91 -8.95
C LYS A 6 3.77 -6.26 -8.06
N TYR A 7 3.43 -5.95 -6.81
CA TYR A 7 4.22 -5.13 -5.90
C TYR A 7 5.04 -6.01 -4.95
N SER A 8 6.25 -5.56 -4.58
CA SER A 8 7.16 -6.35 -3.76
C SER A 8 6.78 -6.39 -2.28
N HIS A 9 6.20 -5.31 -1.77
CA HIS A 9 5.67 -5.22 -0.41
C HIS A 9 4.17 -5.07 -0.49
N ASN A 10 3.44 -6.17 -0.38
CA ASN A 10 2.00 -6.18 -0.54
C ASN A 10 1.33 -6.99 0.56
N GLY A 11 0.05 -6.72 0.79
CA GLY A 11 -0.70 -7.41 1.81
C GLY A 11 -2.14 -6.95 1.90
N ILE A 12 -2.77 -7.39 2.99
CA ILE A 12 -4.12 -7.01 3.37
C ILE A 12 -4.05 -6.39 4.77
N CYS A 13 -4.62 -5.20 4.92
CA CYS A 13 -4.77 -4.52 6.19
C CYS A 13 -6.25 -4.47 6.56
N LYS A 14 -6.56 -4.73 7.82
CA LYS A 14 -7.92 -4.60 8.35
C LYS A 14 -7.94 -3.43 9.34
N ILE A 15 -8.69 -2.39 9.00
CA ILE A 15 -8.83 -1.19 9.83
C ILE A 15 -10.08 -1.35 10.70
N PRO A 16 -9.95 -1.44 12.04
CA PRO A 16 -11.08 -1.64 12.93
C PRO A 16 -11.88 -0.35 13.15
N ASN A 17 -13.11 -0.51 13.63
CA ASN A 17 -13.98 0.54 14.14
C ASN A 17 -14.31 1.67 13.16
N VAL A 18 -14.33 1.40 11.85
CA VAL A 18 -14.58 2.43 10.82
C VAL A 18 -15.99 2.98 10.98
N ARG A 19 -16.98 2.11 11.18
CA ARG A 19 -18.39 2.49 11.37
C ARG A 19 -18.59 3.45 12.56
N GLU A 20 -17.94 3.17 13.68
CA GLU A 20 -18.04 3.90 14.93
C GLU A 20 -17.29 5.24 14.89
N THR A 21 -16.22 5.30 14.09
CA THR A 21 -15.35 6.49 14.02
C THR A 21 -15.89 7.55 13.06
N ILE A 22 -16.58 7.16 11.97
CA ILE A 22 -17.21 8.10 11.00
C ILE A 22 -17.95 9.28 11.67
N PRO A 23 -18.82 9.07 12.68
CA PRO A 23 -19.57 10.17 13.31
C PRO A 23 -18.78 10.94 14.38
N THR A 24 -17.67 10.42 14.89
CA THR A 24 -17.03 10.92 16.13
C THR A 24 -15.62 11.48 15.94
N ALA A 25 -14.95 11.17 14.84
CA ALA A 25 -13.58 11.58 14.59
C ALA A 25 -13.31 11.88 13.11
N PHE A 26 -12.15 12.47 12.83
CA PHE A 26 -11.70 12.76 11.47
C PHE A 26 -10.82 11.66 10.87
N HIS A 27 -10.35 10.70 11.67
CA HIS A 27 -9.61 9.55 11.18
C HIS A 27 -9.63 8.37 12.17
N THR A 28 -9.32 7.16 11.69
CA THR A 28 -9.00 6.02 12.57
C THR A 28 -7.59 6.11 13.14
N PRO A 29 -7.25 5.31 14.17
CA PRO A 29 -5.85 5.05 14.50
C PRO A 29 -5.09 4.47 13.30
N ALA A 30 -3.83 4.88 13.15
CA ALA A 30 -2.94 4.35 12.13
C ALA A 30 -2.55 2.90 12.40
N GLN A 31 -2.45 2.13 11.32
CA GLN A 31 -1.99 0.75 11.29
C GLN A 31 -0.65 0.68 10.55
N VAL A 32 0.32 -0.03 11.11
CA VAL A 32 1.60 -0.31 10.43
C VAL A 32 1.38 -1.41 9.40
N LEU A 33 1.80 -1.15 8.17
CA LEU A 33 1.74 -2.10 7.05
C LEU A 33 3.01 -2.94 6.95
N PHE A 34 4.16 -2.28 7.00
CA PHE A 34 5.47 -2.90 6.87
C PHE A 34 6.57 -2.00 7.44
N GLU A 35 7.71 -2.62 7.72
CA GLU A 35 8.96 -1.92 8.01
C GLU A 35 10.06 -2.44 7.08
N VAL A 36 10.73 -1.54 6.36
CA VAL A 36 11.80 -1.87 5.39
C VAL A 36 12.86 -0.79 5.46
N ASN A 37 14.13 -1.17 5.67
CA ASN A 37 15.29 -0.27 5.62
C ASN A 37 15.08 1.08 6.32
N ASN A 38 14.63 1.03 7.58
CA ASN A 38 14.33 2.21 8.41
C ASN A 38 13.19 3.09 7.88
N PHE A 39 12.28 2.54 7.09
CA PHE A 39 11.02 3.17 6.72
C PHE A 39 9.86 2.35 7.24
N GLU A 40 8.80 3.03 7.65
CA GLU A 40 7.56 2.42 8.08
C GLU A 40 6.43 2.93 7.19
N GLY A 41 5.75 2.00 6.52
CA GLY A 41 4.51 2.31 5.81
C GLY A 41 3.35 2.19 6.78
N THR A 42 2.54 3.23 6.90
CA THR A 42 1.34 3.22 7.74
C THR A 42 0.10 3.62 6.94
N ILE A 43 -1.07 3.18 7.40
CA ILE A 43 -2.36 3.49 6.80
C ILE A 43 -3.41 3.79 7.86
N PHE A 44 -4.32 4.71 7.57
CA PHE A 44 -5.54 4.94 8.35
C PHE A 44 -6.67 5.40 7.43
N MET A 45 -7.91 5.38 7.90
CA MET A 45 -9.02 6.02 7.19
C MET A 45 -9.15 7.47 7.64
N HIS A 46 -9.27 8.39 6.69
CA HIS A 46 -9.62 9.79 6.93
C HIS A 46 -11.08 10.03 6.53
N TYR A 47 -11.77 10.88 7.27
CA TYR A 47 -13.17 11.23 7.08
C TYR A 47 -13.31 12.72 6.76
N TRP A 48 -14.09 13.04 5.73
CA TRP A 48 -14.53 14.40 5.44
C TRP A 48 -16.02 14.53 5.72
N PRO A 49 -16.42 15.02 6.91
CA PRO A 49 -17.84 15.12 7.27
C PRO A 49 -18.66 16.05 6.36
N GLY A 50 -18.04 17.10 5.82
CA GLY A 50 -18.70 18.05 4.90
C GLY A 50 -19.10 17.38 3.58
N GLU A 51 -18.16 16.68 2.96
CA GLU A 51 -18.36 15.96 1.69
C GLU A 51 -18.96 14.57 1.88
N LYS A 52 -19.04 14.10 3.14
CA LYS A 52 -19.50 12.75 3.52
C LYS A 52 -18.72 11.63 2.81
N MET A 53 -17.41 11.82 2.71
CA MET A 53 -16.47 10.88 2.08
C MET A 53 -15.53 10.29 3.12
N VAL A 54 -15.14 9.04 2.90
CA VAL A 54 -14.03 8.38 3.60
C VAL A 54 -13.01 7.88 2.60
N PHE A 55 -11.72 7.92 2.93
CA PHE A 55 -10.65 7.42 2.07
C PHE A 55 -9.47 6.98 2.92
N PRO A 56 -8.69 5.98 2.48
CA PRO A 56 -7.47 5.62 3.15
C PRO A 56 -6.40 6.68 2.90
N VAL A 57 -5.61 6.96 3.93
CA VAL A 57 -4.41 7.79 3.83
C VAL A 57 -3.22 6.93 4.18
N VAL A 58 -2.24 6.92 3.29
CA VAL A 58 -0.96 6.25 3.48
C VAL A 58 0.10 7.28 3.85
N LEU A 59 0.93 6.94 4.83
CA LEU A 59 2.13 7.69 5.20
C LEU A 59 3.35 6.78 5.12
N LEU A 60 4.42 7.31 4.53
CA LEU A 60 5.75 6.70 4.59
C LEU A 60 6.58 7.47 5.61
N ILE A 61 6.81 6.86 6.76
CA ILE A 61 7.51 7.47 7.88
C ILE A 61 8.97 7.02 7.83
N ARG A 62 9.88 8.00 7.75
CA ARG A 62 11.31 7.78 7.88
C ARG A 62 11.68 7.60 9.35
N LYS A 63 12.41 6.51 9.65
CA LYS A 63 13.13 6.33 10.92
C LYS A 63 14.59 6.79 10.71
N GLY A 64 15.03 7.78 11.49
CA GLY A 64 16.43 8.26 11.47
C GLY A 64 16.81 9.10 10.24
N THR A 65 18.02 8.89 9.72
CA THR A 65 18.62 9.66 8.61
C THR A 65 18.49 8.98 7.23
N SER A 66 17.66 7.95 7.11
CA SER A 66 17.53 7.14 5.88
C SER A 66 16.84 7.88 4.72
N GLN A 67 17.37 7.91 3.50
CA GLN A 67 16.66 8.57 2.38
C GLN A 67 15.57 7.69 1.75
N ILE A 68 14.36 8.23 1.55
CA ILE A 68 13.26 7.55 0.83
C ILE A 68 13.34 7.87 -0.68
N PRO A 69 13.13 6.89 -1.57
CA PRO A 69 13.03 7.14 -3.01
C PRO A 69 11.99 8.23 -3.32
N SER A 70 12.27 9.08 -4.30
CA SER A 70 11.38 10.20 -4.64
C SER A 70 10.03 9.78 -5.21
N ARG A 71 9.95 8.55 -5.75
CA ARG A 71 8.74 7.97 -6.34
C ARG A 71 8.68 6.49 -5.99
N ILE A 72 7.58 6.08 -5.37
CA ILE A 72 7.35 4.70 -4.91
C ILE A 72 6.02 4.27 -5.50
N PRO A 73 5.99 3.32 -6.46
CA PRO A 73 4.74 2.75 -6.92
C PRO A 73 3.90 2.24 -5.76
N LEU A 74 2.63 2.64 -5.75
CA LEU A 74 1.65 2.33 -4.72
C LEU A 74 0.36 1.83 -5.37
N PHE A 75 -0.22 0.79 -4.79
CA PHE A 75 -1.55 0.29 -5.06
C PHE A 75 -2.37 0.27 -3.77
N LEU A 76 -3.62 0.72 -3.86
CA LEU A 76 -4.61 0.59 -2.80
C LEU A 76 -5.94 0.10 -3.40
N ASN A 77 -6.62 -0.79 -2.70
CA ASN A 77 -7.92 -1.30 -3.09
C ASN A 77 -8.76 -1.56 -1.84
N ILE A 78 -9.87 -0.85 -1.69
CA ILE A 78 -10.81 -1.03 -0.58
C ILE A 78 -11.68 -2.24 -0.91
N LEU A 79 -11.61 -3.31 -0.14
CA LEU A 79 -12.33 -4.53 -0.46
C LEU A 79 -13.80 -4.48 -0.04
N SER A 80 -14.64 -5.00 -0.93
CA SER A 80 -16.02 -5.38 -0.64
C SER A 80 -16.12 -6.91 -0.54
N ASN A 81 -16.83 -7.39 0.48
CA ASN A 81 -17.20 -8.80 0.63
C ASN A 81 -18.45 -9.18 -0.19
N ASN A 82 -19.12 -8.22 -0.84
CA ASN A 82 -20.25 -8.51 -1.70
C ASN A 82 -19.75 -8.95 -3.10
N PRO A 83 -19.95 -10.22 -3.50
CA PRO A 83 -19.46 -10.73 -4.78
C PRO A 83 -20.16 -10.12 -6.00
N LYS A 84 -21.30 -9.43 -5.81
CA LYS A 84 -22.02 -8.72 -6.86
C LYS A 84 -21.62 -7.25 -6.96
N PHE A 85 -20.86 -6.74 -5.99
CA PHE A 85 -20.43 -5.35 -6.01
C PHE A 85 -19.26 -5.21 -6.98
N GLU A 86 -19.43 -4.37 -8.00
CA GLU A 86 -18.34 -4.03 -8.91
C GLU A 86 -17.44 -3.01 -8.23
N ASN A 87 -16.33 -3.48 -7.65
CA ASN A 87 -15.47 -2.64 -6.85
C ASN A 87 -14.60 -1.72 -7.70
N GLU A 88 -14.98 -0.45 -7.76
CA GLU A 88 -14.23 0.63 -8.42
C GLU A 88 -13.26 1.38 -7.49
N PHE A 89 -13.30 1.12 -6.17
CA PHE A 89 -12.52 1.85 -5.18
C PHE A 89 -11.09 1.30 -5.06
N LYS A 90 -10.33 1.48 -6.14
CA LYS A 90 -8.91 1.14 -6.23
C LYS A 90 -8.12 2.22 -6.95
N ILE A 91 -6.84 2.34 -6.63
CA ILE A 91 -5.92 3.27 -7.26
C ILE A 91 -4.54 2.63 -7.43
N GLU A 92 -3.90 2.91 -8.56
CA GLU A 92 -2.46 2.73 -8.78
C GLU A 92 -1.86 4.14 -8.93
N THR A 93 -0.88 4.49 -8.09
CA THR A 93 -0.28 5.84 -8.02
C THR A 93 1.17 5.77 -7.55
N PHE A 94 1.76 6.92 -7.21
CA PHE A 94 3.09 7.02 -6.63
C PHE A 94 3.03 7.74 -5.28
N ALA A 95 3.58 7.11 -4.25
CA ALA A 95 3.96 7.83 -3.05
C ALA A 95 5.23 8.65 -3.31
N LYS A 96 5.24 9.89 -2.82
CA LYS A 96 6.38 10.79 -2.88
C LYS A 96 6.95 10.97 -1.47
N ARG A 97 8.23 11.32 -1.42
CA ARG A 97 8.91 11.61 -0.15
C ARG A 97 8.21 12.76 0.57
N ASP A 98 7.99 12.58 1.88
CA ASP A 98 7.41 13.57 2.80
C ASP A 98 5.94 13.94 2.53
N ASP A 99 5.29 13.30 1.56
CA ASP A 99 3.88 13.51 1.22
C ASP A 99 3.02 12.32 1.68
N SER A 100 1.82 12.61 2.18
CA SER A 100 0.78 11.60 2.33
C SER A 100 0.16 11.26 0.99
N VAL A 101 -0.35 10.03 0.85
CA VAL A 101 -1.14 9.64 -0.31
C VAL A 101 -2.56 9.37 0.12
N SER A 102 -3.50 10.15 -0.41
CA SER A 102 -4.93 9.83 -0.35
C SER A 102 -5.26 8.75 -1.37
N GLY A 103 -5.90 7.69 -0.91
CA GLY A 103 -6.43 6.63 -1.75
C GLY A 103 -7.83 6.95 -2.29
N PRO A 104 -8.56 5.93 -2.78
CA PRO A 104 -9.86 6.14 -3.40
C PRO A 104 -10.89 6.62 -2.36
N GLU A 105 -11.65 7.64 -2.74
CA GLU A 105 -12.74 8.20 -1.95
C GLU A 105 -14.00 7.36 -2.12
N ILE A 106 -14.64 7.02 -1.01
CA ILE A 106 -15.91 6.30 -0.99
C ILE A 106 -16.95 7.09 -0.16
N PRO A 107 -18.18 7.27 -0.68
CA PRO A 107 -19.25 7.93 0.07
C PRO A 107 -19.64 7.16 1.33
N PHE A 108 -20.01 7.88 2.39
CA PHE A 108 -20.55 7.26 3.61
C PHE A 108 -21.78 6.40 3.33
N SER A 109 -22.63 6.79 2.37
CA SER A 109 -23.79 5.98 1.97
C SER A 109 -23.40 4.61 1.41
N GLU A 110 -22.31 4.54 0.66
CA GLU A 110 -21.82 3.28 0.10
C GLU A 110 -21.20 2.40 1.19
N VAL A 111 -20.40 2.99 2.09
CA VAL A 111 -19.75 2.28 3.21
C VAL A 111 -20.77 1.76 4.22
N LEU A 112 -21.78 2.55 4.56
CA LEU A 112 -22.77 2.22 5.59
C LEU A 112 -23.90 1.33 5.05
N ASN A 113 -24.01 1.17 3.73
CA ASN A 113 -24.89 0.17 3.14
C ASN A 113 -24.29 -1.23 3.31
N LEU A 114 -24.86 -2.02 4.23
CA LEU A 114 -24.40 -3.37 4.52
C LEU A 114 -24.44 -4.31 3.31
N GLU A 115 -25.35 -4.07 2.35
CA GLU A 115 -25.41 -4.84 1.11
C GLU A 115 -24.16 -4.66 0.25
N ASN A 116 -23.49 -3.51 0.34
CA ASN A 116 -22.26 -3.25 -0.41
C ASN A 116 -21.04 -3.96 0.19
N GLY A 117 -21.11 -4.46 1.43
CA GLY A 117 -20.09 -5.36 1.99
C GLY A 117 -18.71 -4.75 2.27
N PHE A 118 -18.57 -3.42 2.34
CA PHE A 118 -17.30 -2.75 2.66
C PHE A 118 -16.86 -2.88 4.13
N LEU A 119 -17.83 -3.12 5.01
CA LEU A 119 -17.61 -3.32 6.43
C LEU A 119 -17.95 -4.75 6.81
N ASP A 120 -17.15 -5.35 7.68
CA ASP A 120 -17.48 -6.63 8.29
C ASP A 120 -18.51 -6.45 9.43
N GLU A 121 -18.88 -7.57 10.06
CA GLU A 121 -19.82 -7.60 11.18
C GLU A 121 -19.40 -6.73 12.39
N ASN A 122 -18.10 -6.44 12.51
CA ASN A 122 -17.51 -5.63 13.58
C ASN A 122 -17.24 -4.18 13.13
N GLY A 123 -17.76 -3.77 11.96
CA GLY A 123 -17.55 -2.42 11.44
C GLY A 123 -16.13 -2.15 10.95
N ALA A 124 -15.33 -3.18 10.71
CA ALA A 124 -13.97 -3.06 10.19
C ALA A 124 -13.94 -3.07 8.66
N MET A 125 -13.05 -2.26 8.08
CA MET A 125 -12.82 -2.18 6.64
C MET A 125 -11.55 -2.95 6.25
N THR A 126 -11.58 -3.65 5.12
CA THR A 126 -10.41 -4.38 4.62
C THR A 126 -9.81 -3.67 3.40
N ILE A 127 -8.49 -3.50 3.38
CA ILE A 127 -7.76 -2.82 2.31
C ILE A 127 -6.65 -3.73 1.82
N GLU A 128 -6.59 -3.96 0.51
CA GLU A 128 -5.39 -4.48 -0.14
C GLU A 128 -4.44 -3.33 -0.45
N TYR A 129 -3.14 -3.57 -0.21
CA TYR A 129 -2.10 -2.60 -0.51
C TYR A 129 -0.94 -3.25 -1.23
N GLY A 130 -0.19 -2.43 -1.99
CA GLY A 130 1.05 -2.83 -2.65
C GLY A 130 2.01 -1.65 -2.75
N PHE A 131 3.27 -1.85 -2.42
CA PHE A 131 4.36 -0.88 -2.53
C PHE A 131 5.53 -1.52 -3.25
N HIS A 132 6.23 -0.73 -4.05
CA HIS A 132 7.48 -1.16 -4.67
C HIS A 132 8.58 -0.13 -4.47
N PHE A 133 9.79 -0.62 -4.19
CA PHE A 133 10.97 0.20 -3.98
C PHE A 133 12.05 -0.29 -4.94
N ASP A 134 12.33 0.49 -5.99
CA ASP A 134 13.36 0.17 -6.98
C ASP A 134 14.78 0.30 -6.41
N ALA A 135 14.96 1.18 -5.43
CA ALA A 135 16.25 1.52 -4.84
C ALA A 135 16.15 1.72 -3.34
N ILE A 136 17.25 1.46 -2.65
CA ILE A 136 17.45 1.72 -1.22
C ILE A 136 18.69 2.59 -1.10
N PHE A 137 18.66 3.56 -0.17
CA PHE A 137 19.83 4.37 0.11
C PHE A 137 20.74 3.63 1.10
N ASP A 138 21.98 3.38 0.67
CA ASP A 138 23.04 2.85 1.53
C ASP A 138 23.67 4.01 2.30
N GLU A 139 23.37 4.08 3.61
CA GLU A 139 23.88 5.14 4.49
C GLU A 139 25.40 5.06 4.69
N ASP A 140 25.99 3.86 4.67
CA ASP A 140 27.43 3.67 4.87
C ASP A 140 28.21 4.19 3.66
N GLN A 141 27.69 3.94 2.46
CA GLN A 141 28.30 4.40 1.20
C GLN A 141 27.82 5.80 0.78
N GLY A 142 26.77 6.32 1.40
CA GLY A 142 26.16 7.60 1.04
C GLY A 142 25.61 7.64 -0.38
N MET A 143 25.15 6.50 -0.92
CA MET A 143 24.66 6.41 -2.30
C MET A 143 23.44 5.48 -2.46
N TRP A 144 22.68 5.70 -3.53
CA TRP A 144 21.57 4.84 -3.91
C TRP A 144 22.09 3.53 -4.49
N THR A 145 21.52 2.41 -4.03
CA THR A 145 21.78 1.07 -4.55
C THR A 145 20.47 0.44 -5.04
N PHE A 146 20.58 -0.50 -5.99
CA PHE A 146 19.42 -1.27 -6.44
C PHE A 146 18.86 -2.11 -5.29
N ASN A 147 17.53 -2.13 -5.17
CA ASN A 147 16.89 -3.03 -4.23
C ASN A 147 16.91 -4.47 -4.76
N LEU A 148 17.93 -5.22 -4.36
CA LEU A 148 18.09 -6.62 -4.74
C LEU A 148 17.38 -7.60 -3.78
N GLU A 149 16.83 -7.10 -2.67
CA GLU A 149 16.18 -7.94 -1.64
C GLU A 149 14.69 -8.15 -1.92
N SER A 150 14.14 -7.45 -2.91
CA SER A 150 12.73 -7.48 -3.28
C SER A 150 12.54 -7.91 -4.72
N LYS A 151 11.46 -8.64 -5.01
CA LYS A 151 11.01 -8.89 -6.40
C LYS A 151 10.79 -7.55 -7.13
N LEU A 152 11.06 -7.52 -8.43
CA LEU A 152 10.82 -6.33 -9.26
C LEU A 152 9.32 -6.14 -9.50
N LEU A 153 8.90 -4.89 -9.73
CA LEU A 153 7.52 -4.59 -10.10
C LEU A 153 7.10 -5.34 -11.39
N ASP A 154 5.99 -6.06 -11.32
CA ASP A 154 5.44 -6.88 -12.40
C ASP A 154 6.39 -7.97 -12.92
N CYS A 155 7.36 -8.43 -12.11
CA CYS A 155 8.40 -9.35 -12.61
C CYS A 155 7.84 -10.65 -13.20
N GLU A 156 6.73 -11.16 -12.67
CA GLU A 156 6.09 -12.39 -13.12
C GLU A 156 5.43 -12.20 -14.49
N LEU A 157 4.82 -11.03 -14.72
CA LEU A 157 4.20 -10.68 -16.00
C LEU A 157 5.25 -10.37 -17.07
N LYS A 158 6.32 -9.66 -16.70
CA LYS A 158 7.38 -9.23 -17.63
C LYS A 158 8.45 -10.29 -17.84
N ASN A 159 8.52 -11.32 -17.00
CA ASN A 159 9.55 -12.35 -17.00
C ASN A 159 10.98 -11.78 -17.10
N ASN A 160 11.22 -10.65 -16.43
CA ASN A 160 12.43 -9.81 -16.54
C ASN A 160 13.26 -9.84 -15.25
N MET A 161 13.20 -10.93 -14.48
CA MET A 161 13.91 -11.06 -13.21
C MET A 161 14.79 -12.31 -13.21
N ILE A 162 16.03 -12.15 -12.75
CA ILE A 162 16.91 -13.25 -12.37
C ILE A 162 16.88 -13.34 -10.84
N THR A 163 16.67 -14.55 -10.35
CA THR A 163 16.70 -14.87 -8.93
C THR A 163 17.96 -15.67 -8.62
N TYR A 164 18.70 -15.32 -7.57
CA TYR A 164 19.93 -16.00 -7.17
C TYR A 164 20.12 -16.01 -5.66
N GLU A 165 20.87 -16.99 -5.18
CA GLU A 165 21.16 -17.19 -3.76
C GLU A 165 22.53 -16.64 -3.40
N LYS A 166 22.63 -16.02 -2.21
CA LYS A 166 23.92 -15.71 -1.57
C LYS A 166 23.81 -16.02 -0.09
N GLY A 167 24.36 -17.17 0.31
CA GLY A 167 24.11 -17.76 1.62
C GLY A 167 22.66 -18.24 1.72
N GLU A 168 21.98 -17.94 2.82
CA GLU A 168 20.57 -18.29 3.04
C GLU A 168 19.58 -17.24 2.50
N LYS A 169 20.08 -16.17 1.87
CA LYS A 169 19.27 -15.08 1.34
C LYS A 169 19.06 -15.21 -0.17
N MET A 170 17.82 -14.97 -0.59
CA MET A 170 17.43 -14.81 -1.99
C MET A 170 17.59 -13.36 -2.43
N PHE A 171 18.11 -13.17 -3.64
CA PHE A 171 18.25 -11.86 -4.28
C PHE A 171 17.61 -11.86 -5.67
N TYR A 172 17.24 -10.66 -6.12
CA TYR A 172 16.46 -10.42 -7.32
C TYR A 172 17.11 -9.31 -8.14
N SER A 173 17.49 -9.61 -9.38
CA SER A 173 18.10 -8.65 -10.31
C SER A 173 17.28 -8.52 -11.58
N HIS A 174 17.29 -7.33 -12.18
CA HIS A 174 16.68 -7.12 -13.48
C HIS A 174 17.43 -7.90 -14.56
N LYS A 175 16.69 -8.63 -15.40
CA LYS A 175 17.17 -9.27 -16.61
C LYS A 175 16.79 -8.41 -17.79
N GLN A 176 17.79 -7.81 -18.43
CA GLN A 176 17.55 -7.17 -19.73
C GLN A 176 17.25 -8.25 -20.77
N MET A 177 16.06 -8.19 -21.36
CA MET A 177 15.71 -8.99 -22.52
C MET A 177 16.26 -8.24 -23.74
N LEU A 178 17.24 -8.83 -24.43
CA LEU A 178 17.69 -8.34 -25.73
C LEU A 178 16.61 -8.73 -26.74
N ASN A 179 15.94 -7.73 -27.31
CA ASN A 179 15.03 -7.90 -28.45
C ASN A 179 15.81 -7.81 -29.75
#